data_AF-A0A933QM75-F1
#
_entry.id   AF-A0A933QM75-F1
#
_cell.length_a   1.000
_cell.length_b   1.000
_cell.length_c   1.000
_cell.angle_alpha   90.00
_cell.angle_beta   90.00
_cell.angle_gamma   90.00
#
_symmetry.space_group_name_H-M   'P 1'
#
loop_
_entity.id
_entity.type
_entity.pdbx_description
1 polymer ?
#
loop_
_entity_poly.entity_id
_entity_poly.type
_entity_poly.pdbx_seq_one_letter_code
_entity_poly.pdbx_strand_id
1 'polypeptide(L)'
;MKNISDSVFFAGIVLGFGAATVQAYFNLIPPMAYGVCMVCHPKELVNWLADHLLNTHWGYSMAAINAPIMTVVGVALGAGIAALRHHEFKWRPARQPILYFIFGFLMINFGLILGSCPIRIVLLSAYGSIVGLIGWACIIIGVGVGIVAMRWNASRSI
;
A
#
# COMPACT_ATOMS: atom_id res chain seq x y z
N MET A 1 -4.43 28.94 -6.33
CA MET A 1 -4.61 27.55 -5.86
C MET A 1 -4.21 26.63 -7.00
N LYS A 2 -3.09 25.92 -6.89
CA LYS A 2 -2.66 24.97 -7.92
C LYS A 2 -3.71 23.86 -8.01
N ASN A 3 -4.17 23.51 -9.20
CA ASN A 3 -5.19 22.48 -9.40
C ASN A 3 -4.72 21.16 -8.76
N ILE A 4 -5.33 20.80 -7.63
CA ILE A 4 -5.01 19.57 -6.90
C ILE A 4 -5.23 18.34 -7.80
N SER A 5 -6.22 18.42 -8.71
CA SER A 5 -6.52 17.41 -9.72
C SER A 5 -5.31 17.08 -10.61
N ASP A 6 -4.57 18.10 -11.06
CA ASP A 6 -3.45 17.91 -12.00
C ASP A 6 -2.27 17.20 -11.32
N SER A 7 -2.03 17.53 -10.04
CA SER A 7 -0.99 16.89 -9.23
C SER A 7 -1.29 15.43 -8.93
N VAL A 8 -2.55 15.09 -8.64
CA VAL A 8 -2.98 13.71 -8.35
C VAL A 8 -2.89 12.85 -9.61
N PHE A 9 -3.32 13.38 -10.76
CA PHE A 9 -3.20 12.68 -12.03
C PHE A 9 -1.75 12.40 -12.41
N PHE A 10 -0.87 13.40 -12.27
CA PHE A 10 0.56 13.24 -12.54
C PHE A 10 1.21 12.19 -11.62
N ALA A 11 0.88 12.21 -10.32
CA ALA A 11 1.38 11.19 -9.38
C ALA A 11 0.93 9.77 -9.78
N GLY A 12 -0.32 9.62 -10.24
CA GLY A 12 -0.83 8.34 -10.75
C GLY A 12 -0.06 7.82 -11.96
N ILE A 13 0.25 8.69 -12.93
CA ILE A 13 1.06 8.33 -14.10
C ILE A 13 2.47 7.90 -13.68
N VAL A 14 3.13 8.70 -12.84
CA VAL A 14 4.51 8.40 -12.40
C VAL A 14 4.57 7.07 -11.65
N LEU A 15 3.62 6.81 -10.76
CA LEU A 15 3.57 5.55 -10.00
C LEU A 15 3.22 4.36 -10.87
N GLY A 16 2.21 4.48 -11.74
CA GLY A 16 1.79 3.40 -12.64
C GLY A 16 2.84 3.05 -13.67
N PHE A 17 3.38 4.07 -14.36
CA PHE A 17 4.45 3.88 -15.34
C PHE A 17 5.74 3.39 -14.68
N GLY A 18 6.11 3.97 -13.52
CA GLY A 18 7.27 3.51 -12.75
C GLY A 18 7.14 2.06 -12.28
N ALA A 19 5.96 1.65 -11.83
CA ALA A 19 5.73 0.25 -11.44
C ALA A 19 5.80 -0.70 -12.64
N ALA A 20 5.34 -0.28 -13.82
CA ALA A 20 5.42 -1.07 -15.05
C ALA A 20 6.87 -1.19 -15.57
N THR A 21 7.63 -0.09 -15.57
CA THR A 21 9.04 -0.12 -16.01
C THR A 21 9.91 -0.93 -15.07
N VAL A 22 9.71 -0.81 -13.76
CA VAL A 22 10.44 -1.64 -12.77
C VAL A 22 10.16 -3.13 -12.99
N GLN A 23 8.91 -3.50 -13.27
CA GLN A 23 8.57 -4.90 -13.56
C GLN A 23 9.17 -5.38 -14.88
N ALA A 24 9.16 -4.54 -15.93
CA ALA A 24 9.70 -4.90 -17.25
C ALA A 24 11.23 -5.02 -17.26
N TYR A 25 11.95 -4.14 -16.56
CA TYR A 25 13.42 -4.10 -16.57
C TYR A 25 14.07 -5.02 -15.54
N PHE A 26 13.50 -5.13 -14.33
CA PHE A 26 14.14 -5.90 -13.25
C PHE A 26 13.67 -7.36 -13.17
N ASN A 27 12.78 -7.82 -14.08
CA ASN A 27 12.24 -9.18 -14.10
C ASN A 27 11.77 -9.67 -12.69
N LEU A 28 11.22 -8.75 -11.88
CA LEU A 28 10.62 -9.08 -10.58
C LEU A 28 9.30 -9.84 -10.80
N ILE A 29 9.41 -11.12 -11.14
CA ILE A 29 8.29 -12.01 -11.46
C ILE A 29 8.16 -13.12 -10.41
N PRO A 30 8.07 -12.78 -9.12
CA PRO A 30 7.22 -13.60 -8.27
C PRO A 30 6.37 -12.73 -7.34
N PRO A 31 5.02 -12.65 -7.45
CA PRO A 31 4.03 -13.02 -8.49
C PRO A 31 3.69 -11.87 -9.48
N MET A 32 2.70 -12.05 -10.39
CA MET A 32 2.24 -10.99 -11.33
C MET A 32 1.79 -9.71 -10.61
N ALA A 33 2.10 -8.54 -11.20
CA ALA A 33 1.77 -7.21 -10.68
C ALA A 33 2.46 -6.83 -9.35
N TYR A 34 3.71 -7.26 -9.12
CA TYR A 34 4.46 -7.01 -7.86
C TYR A 34 5.30 -5.72 -7.86
N GLY A 35 5.00 -4.75 -8.72
CA GLY A 35 5.79 -3.50 -8.79
C GLY A 35 5.70 -2.62 -7.53
N VAL A 36 4.52 -2.48 -6.92
CA VAL A 36 4.31 -1.71 -5.69
C VAL A 36 3.25 -2.39 -4.82
N CYS A 37 3.65 -2.90 -3.64
CA CYS A 37 2.73 -3.53 -2.71
C CYS A 37 2.95 -3.08 -1.26
N MET A 38 1.98 -2.33 -0.70
CA MET A 38 2.03 -1.83 0.69
C MET A 38 1.78 -2.89 1.76
N VAL A 39 1.47 -4.13 1.38
CA VAL A 39 1.23 -5.25 2.32
C VAL A 39 2.39 -6.24 2.25
N CYS A 40 2.73 -6.69 1.04
CA CYS A 40 3.78 -7.68 0.84
C CYS A 40 5.18 -7.09 1.07
N HIS A 41 5.47 -5.87 0.59
CA HIS A 41 6.81 -5.28 0.75
C HIS A 41 7.20 -5.03 2.22
N PRO A 42 6.32 -4.51 3.11
CA PRO A 42 6.66 -4.43 4.53
C PRO A 42 6.81 -5.81 5.19
N LYS A 43 5.99 -6.82 4.82
CA LYS A 43 6.19 -8.18 5.33
C LYS A 43 7.57 -8.73 4.95
N GLU A 44 7.94 -8.60 3.68
CA GLU A 44 9.24 -9.06 3.20
C GLU A 44 10.39 -8.30 3.84
N LEU A 45 10.25 -6.98 4.03
CA LEU A 45 11.24 -6.18 4.74
C LEU A 45 11.41 -6.63 6.20
N VAL A 46 10.30 -6.88 6.91
CA VAL A 46 10.34 -7.36 8.30
C VAL A 46 10.93 -8.77 8.37
N ASN A 47 10.54 -9.69 7.48
CA ASN A 47 11.09 -11.05 7.45
C ASN A 47 12.59 -11.04 7.13
N TRP A 48 13.02 -10.23 6.16
CA TRP A 48 14.44 -10.06 5.81
C TRP A 48 15.25 -9.46 6.97
N LEU A 49 14.71 -8.43 7.63
CA LEU A 49 15.35 -7.83 8.80
C LEU A 49 15.43 -8.83 9.95
N ALA A 50 14.37 -9.60 10.21
CA ALA A 50 14.35 -10.62 11.26
C ALA A 50 15.38 -11.72 11.01
N ASP A 51 15.49 -12.22 9.77
CA ASP A 51 16.48 -13.22 9.38
C ASP A 51 17.92 -12.69 9.61
N HIS A 52 18.21 -11.46 9.17
CA HIS A 52 19.55 -10.89 9.27
C HIS A 52 19.95 -10.38 10.67
N LEU A 53 18.98 -9.91 11.49
CA LEU A 53 19.26 -9.43 12.85
C LEU A 53 19.15 -10.52 13.92
N LEU A 54 18.24 -11.49 13.74
CA LEU A 54 17.85 -12.44 14.78
C LEU A 54 18.14 -13.90 14.41
N ASN A 55 18.72 -14.19 13.22
CA ASN A 55 18.95 -15.55 12.70
C ASN A 55 17.68 -16.43 12.76
N THR A 56 16.50 -15.82 12.66
CA THR A 56 15.24 -16.54 12.58
C THR A 56 14.99 -16.94 11.13
N HIS A 57 14.95 -18.24 10.84
CA HIS A 57 14.66 -18.80 9.50
C HIS A 57 13.19 -18.59 9.07
N TRP A 58 12.70 -17.35 9.06
CA TRP A 58 11.38 -17.01 8.58
C TRP A 58 11.44 -16.87 7.07
N GLY A 59 10.79 -17.78 6.33
CA GLY A 59 10.82 -17.81 4.87
C GLY A 59 10.51 -16.44 4.24
N TYR A 60 11.41 -15.99 3.37
CA TYR A 60 11.29 -14.77 2.57
C TYR A 60 11.26 -15.13 1.08
N SER A 61 10.66 -14.27 0.27
CA SER A 61 10.49 -14.47 -1.17
C SER A 61 11.82 -14.33 -1.92
N MET A 62 11.93 -14.98 -3.08
CA MET A 62 13.11 -14.95 -3.95
C MET A 62 13.54 -13.52 -4.35
N ALA A 63 12.61 -12.57 -4.34
CA ALA A 63 12.88 -11.15 -4.62
C ALA A 63 13.65 -10.44 -3.49
N ALA A 64 13.63 -10.95 -2.27
CA ALA A 64 14.34 -10.40 -1.11
C ALA A 64 15.71 -11.06 -0.86
N ILE A 65 16.13 -12.02 -1.70
CA ILE A 65 17.45 -12.68 -1.60
C ILE A 65 18.59 -11.68 -1.87
N ASN A 66 18.44 -10.80 -2.86
CA ASN A 66 19.52 -9.92 -3.30
C ASN A 66 19.44 -8.49 -2.75
N ALA A 67 18.24 -7.99 -2.44
CA ALA A 67 18.07 -6.64 -1.89
C ALA A 67 16.77 -6.51 -1.08
N PRO A 68 16.77 -5.78 0.04
CA PRO A 68 15.55 -5.52 0.78
C PRO A 68 14.60 -4.64 -0.04
N ILE A 69 13.31 -5.00 -0.04
CA ILE A 69 12.30 -4.25 -0.79
C ILE A 69 12.01 -2.93 -0.07
N MET A 70 12.71 -1.86 -0.46
CA MET A 70 12.70 -0.55 0.20
C MET A 70 11.53 0.36 -0.15
N THR A 71 10.51 -0.13 -0.88
CA THR A 71 9.37 0.71 -1.31
C THR A 71 8.64 1.40 -0.15
N VAL A 72 8.50 0.74 1.00
CA VAL A 72 7.83 1.31 2.18
C VAL A 72 8.64 2.46 2.77
N VAL A 73 9.95 2.26 2.90
CA VAL A 73 10.88 3.28 3.39
C VAL A 73 10.95 4.44 2.40
N GLY A 74 11.04 4.14 1.10
CA GLY A 74 11.07 5.13 0.04
C GLY A 74 9.80 5.99 -0.02
N VAL A 75 8.62 5.39 0.12
CA VAL A 75 7.35 6.14 0.15
C VAL A 75 7.22 6.96 1.43
N ALA A 76 7.62 6.41 2.59
CA ALA A 76 7.60 7.16 3.85
C ALA A 76 8.54 8.38 3.81
N LEU A 77 9.77 8.20 3.33
CA LEU A 77 10.74 9.29 3.19
C LEU A 77 10.31 10.30 2.12
N GLY A 78 9.81 9.83 0.97
CA GLY A 78 9.32 10.71 -0.10
C GLY A 78 8.14 11.57 0.34
N ALA A 79 7.17 10.98 1.04
CA ALA A 79 6.04 11.72 1.61
C ALA A 79 6.50 12.72 2.68
N GLY A 80 7.47 12.33 3.52
CA GLY A 80 8.07 13.22 4.51
C GLY A 80 8.75 14.44 3.87
N ILE A 81 9.66 14.22 2.92
CA ILE A 81 10.39 15.30 2.22
C ILE A 81 9.39 16.22 1.50
N ALA A 82 8.37 15.67 0.83
CA ALA A 82 7.34 16.47 0.18
C ALA A 82 6.59 17.36 1.19
N ALA A 83 6.15 16.81 2.32
CA ALA A 83 5.45 17.56 3.36
C ALA A 83 6.33 18.66 3.99
N LEU A 84 7.63 18.39 4.16
CA LEU A 84 8.62 19.36 4.63
C LEU A 84 8.82 20.51 3.63
N ARG A 85 8.94 20.21 2.33
CA ARG A 85 9.11 21.22 1.27
C ARG A 85 7.90 22.11 1.10
N HIS A 86 6.69 21.59 1.35
CA HIS A 86 5.45 22.36 1.29
C HIS A 86 5.07 23.01 2.62
N HIS A 87 5.89 22.84 3.69
CA HIS A 87 5.60 23.33 5.04
C HIS A 87 4.24 22.87 5.61
N GLU A 88 3.72 21.74 5.11
CA GLU A 88 2.45 21.15 5.56
C GLU A 88 2.65 20.10 6.66
N PHE A 89 3.89 19.84 7.04
CA PHE A 89 4.22 18.86 8.07
C PHE A 89 3.73 19.32 9.45
N LYS A 90 2.65 18.69 9.94
CA LYS A 90 2.09 18.92 11.27
C LYS A 90 1.98 17.60 12.01
N TRP A 91 2.68 17.50 13.14
CA TRP A 91 2.51 16.38 14.07
C TRP A 91 1.11 16.43 14.68
N ARG A 92 0.28 15.42 14.39
CA ARG A 92 -1.05 15.27 14.99
C ARG A 92 -1.08 13.98 15.81
N PRO A 93 -1.29 14.06 17.14
CA PRO A 93 -1.45 12.86 17.95
C PRO A 93 -2.73 12.12 17.55
N ALA A 94 -2.66 10.80 17.53
CA ALA A 94 -3.82 9.97 17.25
C ALA A 94 -4.85 10.10 18.39
N ARG A 95 -6.09 10.46 18.05
CA ARG A 95 -7.17 10.63 19.04
C ARG A 95 -7.54 9.31 19.74
N GLN A 96 -7.41 8.18 19.04
CA GLN A 96 -7.75 6.84 19.54
C GLN A 96 -6.70 5.80 19.10
N PRO A 97 -5.52 5.78 19.73
CA PRO A 97 -4.37 5.01 19.26
C PRO A 97 -4.65 3.50 19.17
N ILE A 98 -5.41 2.95 20.12
CA ILE A 98 -5.75 1.52 20.17
C ILE A 98 -6.61 1.10 18.97
N LEU A 99 -7.62 1.90 18.61
CA LEU A 99 -8.49 1.59 17.48
C LEU A 99 -7.72 1.65 16.16
N TYR A 100 -6.86 2.66 15.97
CA TYR A 100 -5.99 2.72 14.78
C TYR A 100 -5.02 1.54 14.69
N PHE A 101 -4.47 1.09 15.82
CA PHE A 101 -3.61 -0.09 15.85
C PHE A 101 -4.37 -1.36 15.45
N ILE A 102 -5.57 -1.57 16.01
CA ILE A 102 -6.42 -2.72 15.65
C ILE A 102 -6.81 -2.69 14.18
N PHE A 103 -7.21 -1.52 13.64
CA PHE A 103 -7.52 -1.39 12.22
C PHE A 103 -6.30 -1.66 11.32
N GLY A 104 -5.11 -1.20 11.70
CA GLY A 104 -3.87 -1.50 10.98
C GLY A 104 -3.52 -2.98 10.99
N PHE A 105 -3.62 -3.63 12.15
CA PHE A 105 -3.42 -5.07 12.30
C PHE A 105 -4.42 -5.86 11.45
N LEU A 106 -5.70 -5.48 11.50
CA LEU A 106 -6.74 -6.15 10.74
C LEU A 106 -6.54 -5.97 9.23
N MET A 107 -6.17 -4.77 8.79
CA MET A 107 -5.86 -4.47 7.39
C MET A 107 -4.69 -5.30 6.85
N ILE A 108 -3.59 -5.44 7.61
CA ILE A 108 -2.44 -6.20 7.11
C ILE A 108 -2.75 -7.69 7.04
N ASN A 109 -3.48 -8.24 8.02
CA ASN A 109 -3.89 -9.65 8.00
C ASN A 109 -4.83 -9.96 6.83
N PHE A 110 -5.89 -9.17 6.65
CA PHE A 110 -6.81 -9.38 5.51
C PHE A 110 -6.16 -9.10 4.16
N GLY A 111 -5.27 -8.10 4.07
CA GLY A 111 -4.47 -7.86 2.88
C GLY A 111 -3.57 -9.05 2.52
N LEU A 112 -3.06 -9.76 3.54
CA LEU A 112 -2.25 -10.95 3.34
C LEU A 112 -3.08 -12.17 2.96
N ILE A 113 -4.28 -12.34 3.52
CA ILE A 113 -5.23 -13.40 3.15
C ILE A 113 -5.66 -13.26 1.69
N LEU A 114 -5.95 -12.03 1.24
CA LEU A 114 -6.22 -11.73 -0.18
C LEU A 114 -4.95 -11.76 -1.04
N GLY A 115 -3.78 -11.85 -0.40
CA GLY A 115 -2.47 -11.83 -1.05
C GLY A 115 -2.17 -10.56 -1.83
N SER A 116 -2.91 -9.46 -1.60
CA SER A 116 -2.86 -8.25 -2.43
C SER A 116 -3.20 -6.98 -1.64
N CYS A 117 -2.62 -5.85 -2.03
CA CYS A 117 -2.99 -4.51 -1.53
C CYS A 117 -3.86 -3.76 -2.57
N PRO A 118 -4.48 -2.61 -2.25
CA PRO A 118 -5.33 -1.90 -3.21
C PRO A 118 -4.59 -1.51 -4.49
N ILE A 119 -3.32 -1.11 -4.38
CA ILE A 119 -2.46 -0.78 -5.54
C ILE A 119 -2.15 -2.04 -6.35
N ARG A 120 -1.75 -3.11 -5.64
CA ARG A 120 -1.80 -4.54 -6.00
C ARG A 120 -2.85 -4.88 -7.06
N ILE A 121 -4.08 -4.76 -6.59
CA ILE A 121 -5.29 -5.22 -7.27
C ILE A 121 -5.57 -4.38 -8.51
N VAL A 122 -5.34 -3.06 -8.45
CA VAL A 122 -5.48 -2.19 -9.63
C VAL A 122 -4.48 -2.58 -10.70
N LEU A 123 -3.20 -2.75 -10.36
CA LEU A 123 -2.21 -3.23 -11.34
C LEU A 123 -2.58 -4.61 -11.88
N LEU A 124 -3.02 -5.53 -11.01
CA LEU A 124 -3.44 -6.87 -11.40
C LEU A 124 -4.61 -6.86 -12.40
N SER A 125 -5.56 -5.94 -12.21
CA SER A 125 -6.67 -5.72 -13.15
C SER A 125 -6.19 -5.18 -14.50
N ALA A 126 -5.15 -4.34 -14.52
CA ALA A 126 -4.55 -3.83 -15.76
C ALA A 126 -3.84 -4.92 -16.57
N TYR A 127 -3.35 -6.00 -15.93
CA TYR A 127 -2.86 -7.20 -16.61
C TYR A 127 -3.98 -8.10 -17.17
N GLY A 128 -5.26 -7.72 -17.03
CA GLY A 128 -6.41 -8.48 -17.54
C GLY A 128 -6.86 -9.63 -16.64
N SER A 129 -6.42 -9.67 -15.37
CA SER A 129 -6.84 -10.71 -14.43
C SER A 129 -8.26 -10.48 -13.91
N ILE A 130 -9.11 -11.49 -14.06
CA ILE A 130 -10.49 -11.50 -13.53
C ILE A 130 -10.48 -11.39 -11.99
N VAL A 131 -9.50 -12.00 -11.32
CA VAL A 131 -9.33 -11.90 -9.86
C VAL A 131 -9.03 -10.47 -9.44
N GLY A 132 -8.25 -9.72 -10.23
CA GLY A 132 -7.99 -8.31 -10.01
C GLY A 132 -9.25 -7.45 -10.12
N LEU A 133 -10.08 -7.71 -11.13
CA LEU A 133 -11.34 -6.98 -11.32
C LEU A 133 -12.33 -7.22 -10.17
N ILE A 134 -12.52 -8.49 -9.77
CA ILE A 134 -13.41 -8.85 -8.66
C ILE A 134 -12.90 -8.24 -7.35
N GLY A 135 -11.59 -8.36 -7.09
CA GLY A 135 -10.96 -7.75 -5.92
C GLY A 135 -11.15 -6.23 -5.87
N TRP A 136 -11.07 -5.57 -7.02
CA TRP A 136 -11.27 -4.12 -7.12
C TRP A 136 -12.72 -3.73 -6.82
N ALA A 137 -13.68 -4.47 -7.39
CA ALA A 137 -15.11 -4.27 -7.10
C ALA A 137 -15.44 -4.46 -5.62
N CYS A 138 -14.90 -5.51 -4.99
CA CYS A 138 -15.08 -5.76 -3.54
C CYS A 138 -14.54 -4.61 -2.68
N ILE A 139 -13.39 -4.04 -3.04
CA ILE A 139 -12.82 -2.88 -2.34
C ILE A 139 -13.73 -1.66 -2.47
N ILE A 140 -14.21 -1.37 -3.68
CA ILE A 140 -15.11 -0.22 -3.91
C ILE A 140 -16.39 -0.37 -3.09
N ILE A 141 -17.02 -1.55 -3.11
CA ILE A 141 -18.24 -1.82 -2.35
C ILE A 141 -17.96 -1.71 -0.84
N GLY A 142 -16.87 -2.33 -0.35
CA GLY A 142 -16.52 -2.29 1.06
C GLY A 142 -16.26 -0.87 1.59
N VAL A 143 -15.49 -0.07 0.83
CA VAL A 143 -15.24 1.34 1.16
C VAL A 143 -16.53 2.16 1.08
N GLY A 144 -17.35 1.93 0.06
CA GLY A 144 -18.64 2.59 -0.11
C GLY A 144 -19.59 2.36 1.08
N VAL A 145 -19.74 1.09 1.49
CA VAL A 145 -20.54 0.72 2.67
C VAL A 145 -19.96 1.34 3.93
N GLY A 146 -18.62 1.33 4.10
CA GLY A 146 -17.95 1.95 5.24
C GLY A 146 -18.22 3.46 5.33
N ILE A 147 -18.14 4.17 4.20
CA ILE A 147 -18.44 5.61 4.15
C ILE A 147 -19.91 5.87 4.54
N VAL A 148 -20.85 5.11 3.98
CA VAL A 148 -22.28 5.28 4.29
C VAL A 148 -22.55 4.99 5.76
N ALA A 149 -21.98 3.92 6.32
CA ALA A 149 -22.14 3.57 7.73
C ALA A 149 -21.57 4.65 8.67
N MET A 150 -20.36 5.15 8.40
CA MET A 150 -19.76 6.24 9.18
C MET A 150 -20.58 7.53 9.07
N ARG A 151 -21.06 7.86 7.88
CA ARG A 151 -21.91 9.03 7.64
C ARG A 151 -23.24 8.93 8.38
N TRP A 152 -23.88 7.75 8.37
CA TRP A 152 -25.11 7.49 9.12
C TRP A 152 -24.89 7.71 10.62
N ASN A 153 -23.80 7.17 11.16
CA ASN A 153 -23.51 7.29 12.58
C ASN A 153 -23.23 8.75 13.01
N ALA A 154 -22.50 9.50 12.17
CA ALA A 154 -22.23 10.91 12.41
C ALA A 154 -23.50 11.79 12.32
N SER A 155 -24.43 11.46 11.42
CA SER A 155 -25.71 12.17 11.32
C SER A 155 -26.66 11.91 12.49
N ARG A 156 -26.41 10.87 13.30
CA ARG A 156 -27.21 10.49 14.47
C ARG A 156 -26.67 11.05 15.79
N SER A 157 -25.42 11.54 15.78
CA SER A 157 -24.75 12.10 16.96
C SER A 157 -24.88 13.63 17.09
N ILE A 158 -25.67 14.26 16.22
CA ILE A 158 -26.11 15.66 16.28
C ILE A 158 -27.57 15.65 16.72
#